data_AF-A0A945L7X5-F1
#
_entry.id   AF-A0A945L7X5-F1
#
_cell.length_a   1.000
_cell.length_b   1.000
_cell.length_c   1.000
_cell.angle_alpha   90.00
_cell.angle_beta   90.00
_cell.angle_gamma   90.00
#
_symmetry.space_group_name_H-M   'P 1'
#
loop_
_entity.id
_entity.type
_entity.pdbx_description
1 polymer ?
#
loop_
_entity_poly.entity_id
_entity_poly.type
_entity_poly.pdbx_seq_one_letter_code
_entity_poly.pdbx_strand_id
1 'polypeptide(L)'
;MAITISSAFIASSLVGITGTTATAAPNPVQPDQFGLHVPEIAEGVDPGVTYGSIRIWDSGVTWGQVQQSKNKFWWDGLDRAIG
;
A
#
# COMPACT_ATOMS: atom_id res chain seq x y z
N MET A 1 19.74 -59.58 -16.01
CA MET A 1 19.08 -58.70 -17.00
C MET A 1 19.08 -57.30 -16.40
N ALA A 2 20.01 -56.43 -16.81
CA ALA A 2 20.14 -55.08 -16.26
C ALA A 2 19.57 -54.08 -17.28
N ILE A 3 18.61 -53.25 -16.86
CA ILE A 3 18.01 -52.20 -17.68
C ILE A 3 18.78 -50.91 -17.41
N THR A 4 19.48 -50.40 -18.41
CA THR A 4 20.11 -49.08 -18.37
C THR A 4 19.06 -48.04 -18.75
N ILE A 5 18.65 -47.19 -17.81
CA ILE A 5 17.77 -46.05 -18.11
C ILE A 5 18.68 -44.85 -18.43
N SER A 6 18.74 -44.47 -19.70
CA SER A 6 19.36 -43.22 -20.13
C SER A 6 18.47 -42.05 -19.73
N SER A 7 18.92 -41.23 -18.78
CA SER A 7 18.28 -39.95 -18.48
C SER A 7 18.67 -38.91 -19.54
N ALA A 8 17.70 -38.43 -20.31
CA ALA A 8 17.88 -37.25 -21.15
C ALA A 8 17.68 -36.00 -20.27
N PHE A 9 18.73 -35.19 -20.12
CA PHE A 9 18.62 -33.87 -19.53
C PHE A 9 17.95 -32.93 -20.55
N ILE A 10 16.74 -32.46 -20.24
CA ILE A 10 16.11 -31.36 -20.98
C ILE A 10 16.74 -30.07 -20.45
N ALA A 11 17.63 -29.47 -21.25
CA ALA A 11 18.13 -28.13 -20.98
C ALA A 11 17.03 -27.11 -21.30
N SER A 12 16.30 -26.66 -20.28
CA SER A 12 15.43 -25.49 -20.39
C SER A 12 16.30 -24.24 -20.56
N SER A 13 16.24 -23.62 -21.73
CA SER A 13 16.82 -22.31 -21.98
C SER A 13 16.07 -21.24 -21.19
N LEU A 14 16.67 -20.75 -20.10
CA LEU A 14 16.26 -19.53 -19.42
C LEU A 14 16.55 -18.35 -20.35
N VAL A 15 15.52 -17.81 -20.99
CA VAL A 15 15.60 -16.46 -21.58
C VAL A 15 15.70 -15.49 -20.42
N GLY A 16 16.91 -15.02 -20.14
CA GLY A 16 17.18 -14.00 -19.14
C GLY A 16 16.56 -12.68 -19.58
N ILE A 17 15.34 -12.41 -19.13
CA ILE A 17 14.74 -11.09 -19.24
C ILE A 17 15.48 -10.23 -18.21
N THR A 18 16.54 -9.56 -18.61
CA THR A 18 17.17 -8.53 -17.77
C THR A 18 16.21 -7.35 -17.72
N GLY A 19 15.29 -7.36 -16.76
CA GLY A 19 14.49 -6.18 -16.46
C GLY A 19 15.45 -5.04 -16.14
N THR A 20 15.35 -3.94 -16.88
CA THR A 20 16.08 -2.72 -16.53
C THR A 20 15.55 -2.23 -15.19
N THR A 21 16.33 -2.36 -14.13
CA THR A 21 16.04 -1.68 -12.87
C THR A 21 16.08 -0.18 -13.13
N ALA A 22 14.96 0.50 -12.88
CA ALA A 22 14.90 1.94 -12.98
C ALA A 22 15.89 2.54 -11.97
N THR A 23 16.82 3.36 -12.46
CA THR A 23 17.65 4.20 -11.61
C THR A 23 16.79 5.32 -11.05
N ALA A 24 16.85 5.52 -9.73
CA ALA A 24 16.21 6.66 -9.09
C ALA A 24 16.76 7.97 -9.67
N ALA A 25 15.89 8.97 -9.84
CA ALA A 25 16.31 10.30 -10.27
C ALA A 25 17.32 10.91 -9.27
N PRO A 26 18.23 11.78 -9.71
CA PRO A 26 19.07 12.57 -8.81
C PRO A 26 18.17 13.35 -7.83
N ASN A 27 18.43 13.24 -6.53
CA ASN A 27 17.64 13.86 -5.46
C ASN A 27 16.15 13.49 -5.51
N PRO A 28 15.79 12.23 -5.17
CA PRO A 28 14.38 11.85 -5.10
C PRO A 28 13.66 12.68 -4.04
N VAL A 29 12.37 12.93 -4.29
CA VAL A 29 11.45 13.48 -3.28
C VAL A 29 11.51 12.59 -2.05
N GLN A 30 11.69 13.21 -0.88
CA GLN A 30 11.83 12.47 0.36
C GLN A 30 10.49 11.82 0.74
N PRO A 31 10.48 10.61 1.36
CA PRO A 31 9.25 9.90 1.71
C PRO A 31 8.27 10.72 2.58
N ASP A 32 8.79 11.56 3.46
CA ASP A 32 8.03 12.47 4.33
C ASP A 32 7.39 13.66 3.59
N GLN A 33 7.65 13.81 2.29
CA GLN A 33 7.00 14.82 1.45
C GLN A 33 5.78 14.26 0.71
N PHE A 34 5.51 12.95 0.84
CA PHE A 34 4.33 12.32 0.26
C PHE A 34 3.15 12.31 1.22
N GLY A 35 1.96 12.51 0.67
CA GLY A 35 0.68 12.29 1.35
C GLY A 35 0.07 10.95 0.97
N LEU A 36 -0.62 10.31 1.91
CA LEU A 36 -1.35 9.06 1.68
C LEU A 36 -2.85 9.24 1.86
N HIS A 37 -3.62 8.44 1.13
CA HIS A 37 -5.00 8.12 1.45
C HIS A 37 -5.03 6.69 1.98
N VAL A 38 -5.54 6.53 3.19
CA VAL A 38 -5.64 5.27 3.91
C VAL A 38 -7.11 5.10 4.30
N PRO A 39 -7.89 4.28 3.57
CA PRO A 39 -9.32 4.16 3.80
C PRO A 39 -9.69 3.67 5.21
N GLU A 40 -8.81 2.92 5.86
CA GLU A 40 -9.08 2.27 7.14
C GLU A 40 -8.43 2.98 8.33
N ILE A 41 -7.90 4.21 8.15
CA ILE A 41 -7.15 4.87 9.22
C ILE A 41 -8.00 5.23 10.45
N ALA A 42 -9.30 5.50 10.27
CA ALA A 42 -10.23 5.66 11.41
C ALA A 42 -10.51 4.35 12.18
N GLU A 43 -10.16 3.20 11.59
CA GLU A 43 -10.26 1.87 12.21
C GLU A 43 -8.97 1.47 12.94
N GLY A 44 -7.96 2.37 12.97
CA GLY A 44 -6.68 2.16 13.63
C GLY A 44 -5.62 1.52 12.74
N VAL A 45 -5.81 1.50 11.42
CA VAL A 45 -4.80 1.03 10.47
C VAL A 45 -3.76 2.12 10.24
N ASP A 46 -2.50 1.79 10.53
CA ASP A 46 -1.34 2.67 10.31
C ASP A 46 -0.48 2.17 9.13
N PRO A 47 -0.12 3.02 8.15
CA PRO A 47 0.74 2.63 7.04
C PRO A 47 2.15 2.26 7.50
N GLY A 48 2.64 1.10 7.06
CA GLY A 48 4.03 0.66 7.30
C GLY A 48 5.10 1.40 6.49
N VAL A 49 4.78 2.54 5.88
CA VAL A 49 5.68 3.34 5.04
C VAL A 49 5.80 4.75 5.62
N THR A 50 6.92 5.43 5.39
CA THR A 50 7.06 6.85 5.79
C THR A 50 6.14 7.73 4.96
N TYR A 51 5.44 8.66 5.62
CA TYR A 51 4.59 9.67 4.99
C TYR A 51 4.65 10.98 5.77
N GLY A 52 4.35 12.09 5.11
CA GLY A 52 4.25 13.41 5.73
C GLY A 52 2.83 13.85 6.06
N SER A 53 1.83 13.29 5.37
CA SER A 53 0.44 13.69 5.57
C SER A 53 -0.53 12.56 5.25
N ILE A 54 -1.70 12.59 5.89
CA ILE A 54 -2.83 11.70 5.62
C ILE A 54 -4.02 12.55 5.17
N ARG A 55 -4.73 12.10 4.13
CA ARG A 55 -6.05 12.63 3.77
C ARG A 55 -7.14 11.94 4.59
N ILE A 56 -7.92 12.73 5.33
CA ILE A 56 -8.94 12.26 6.29
C ILE A 56 -10.38 12.22 5.77
N TRP A 57 -10.66 12.70 4.54
CA TRP A 57 -12.04 12.83 4.06
C TRP A 57 -12.72 11.49 3.71
N ASP A 58 -11.93 10.50 3.32
CA ASP A 58 -12.38 9.15 2.94
C ASP A 58 -11.68 8.08 3.80
N SER A 59 -11.46 8.39 5.08
CA SER A 59 -10.73 7.57 6.06
C SER A 59 -11.60 6.51 6.77
N GLY A 60 -12.70 6.10 6.14
CA GLY A 60 -13.71 5.23 6.77
C GLY A 60 -14.84 6.00 7.45
N VAL A 61 -14.82 7.33 7.33
CA VAL A 61 -15.84 8.24 7.85
C VAL A 61 -16.49 9.01 6.71
N THR A 62 -17.82 8.93 6.61
CA THR A 62 -18.64 9.64 5.63
C THR A 62 -19.31 10.86 6.26
N TRP A 63 -19.78 11.80 5.43
CA TRP A 63 -20.53 12.97 5.92
C TRP A 63 -21.79 12.60 6.72
N GLY A 64 -22.50 11.53 6.34
CA GLY A 64 -23.68 11.07 7.08
C GLY A 64 -23.38 10.52 8.47
N GLN A 65 -22.15 10.03 8.69
CA GLN A 65 -21.67 9.66 10.03
C GLN A 65 -21.29 10.90 10.84
N VAL A 66 -20.61 11.87 10.22
CA VAL A 66 -20.23 13.14 10.87
C VAL A 66 -21.46 13.94 11.26
N GLN A 67 -22.37 14.22 10.32
CA GLN A 67 -23.60 14.95 10.58
C GLN A 67 -24.79 13.98 10.51
N GLN A 68 -25.08 13.34 11.64
CA GLN A 68 -26.14 12.33 11.77
C GLN A 68 -27.55 12.91 11.57
N SER A 69 -27.73 14.19 11.93
CA SER A 69 -28.94 14.97 11.70
C SER A 69 -28.62 16.46 11.80
N LYS A 70 -29.58 17.34 11.45
CA LYS A 70 -29.40 18.80 11.60
C LYS A 70 -28.89 19.14 13.00
N ASN A 71 -27.76 19.84 13.05
CA ASN A 71 -27.07 20.26 14.28
C ASN A 71 -26.65 19.12 15.23
N LYS A 72 -26.58 17.86 14.78
CA LYS A 72 -26.06 16.74 15.55
C LYS A 72 -24.82 16.19 14.86
N PHE A 73 -23.70 16.27 15.57
CA PHE A 73 -22.40 15.86 15.04
C PHE A 73 -21.79 14.74 15.87
N TRP A 74 -21.09 13.84 15.20
CA TRP A 74 -20.30 12.76 15.79
C TRP A 74 -18.90 12.82 15.21
N TRP A 75 -17.90 12.98 16.08
CA TRP A 75 -16.52 13.22 15.68
C TRP A 75 -15.59 12.03 15.95
N ASP A 76 -16.04 11.03 16.73
CA ASP A 76 -15.16 9.97 17.21
C ASP A 76 -14.41 9.22 16.10
N GLY A 77 -15.01 9.06 14.92
CA GLY A 77 -14.34 8.43 13.78
C GLY A 77 -13.18 9.27 13.23
N LEU A 78 -13.35 10.58 13.17
CA LEU A 78 -12.28 11.49 12.74
C LEU A 78 -11.22 11.65 13.84
N ASP A 79 -11.62 11.67 15.12
CA ASP A 79 -10.69 11.72 16.25
C ASP A 79 -9.75 10.51 16.25
N ARG A 80 -10.29 9.31 15.97
CA ARG A 80 -9.47 8.09 15.84
C ARG A 80 -8.47 8.14 14.68
N ALA A 81 -8.79 8.85 13.60
CA ALA A 81 -7.92 8.97 12.45
C ALA A 81 -6.71 9.91 12.68
N ILE A 82 -6.77 10.76 13.71
CA ILE A 82 -5.69 11.73 14.02
C ILE A 82 -4.91 11.40 15.30
N GLY A 83 -5.39 10.47 16.13
CA GLY A 83 -4.73 10.00 17.35
C GLY A 83 -5.24 10.66 18.62
#